data_AF-A0A950QFP6-F1
#
_entry.id   AF-A0A950QFP6-F1
#
_cell.length_a   1.000
_cell.length_b   1.000
_cell.length_c   1.000
_cell.angle_alpha   90.00
_cell.angle_beta   90.00
_cell.angle_gamma   90.00
#
_symmetry.space_group_name_H-M   'P 1'
#
loop_
_entity.id
_entity.type
_entity.pdbx_description
1 polymer ?
#
loop_
_entity_poly.entity_id
_entity_poly.type
_entity_poly.pdbx_seq_one_letter_code
_entity_poly.pdbx_strand_id
1 'polypeptide(L)' 'MSSSPAARPNKIHLTQGDYVADVVVGQGDHPTYYYVLQRNGSADVLELERYDTLEHAREAAERALERWSENGELHERAS' A
#
# COMPACT_ATOMS: atom_id res chain seq x y z
N MET A 1 -4.19 16.53 -31.40
CA MET A 1 -4.57 16.67 -29.98
C MET A 1 -3.66 15.72 -29.20
N SER A 2 -2.65 16.25 -28.52
CA SER A 2 -1.76 15.43 -27.68
C SER A 2 -2.39 15.32 -26.30
N SER A 3 -2.99 14.17 -26.00
CA SER A 3 -3.38 13.84 -24.63
C SER A 3 -2.12 13.51 -23.86
N SER A 4 -1.57 14.50 -23.13
CA SER A 4 -0.52 14.21 -22.15
C SER A 4 -1.09 13.20 -21.16
N PRO A 5 -0.43 12.06 -20.91
CA PRO A 5 -0.88 11.13 -19.88
C PRO A 5 -0.92 11.89 -18.55
N ALA A 6 -2.01 11.75 -17.81
CA ALA A 6 -2.11 12.30 -16.46
C ALA A 6 -0.88 11.84 -15.68
N ALA A 7 -0.19 12.78 -15.04
CA ALA A 7 0.95 12.46 -14.18
C ALA A 7 0.48 11.39 -13.18
N ARG A 8 1.15 10.24 -13.17
CA ARG A 8 0.81 9.17 -12.23
C ARG A 8 0.94 9.76 -10.82
N PRO A 9 -0.01 9.50 -9.91
CA PRO A 9 0.13 9.95 -8.54
C PRO A 9 1.46 9.46 -7.99
N ASN A 10 2.13 10.31 -7.21
CA ASN A 10 3.37 9.93 -6.57
C ASN A 10 3.04 8.76 -5.63
N LYS A 11 3.60 7.59 -5.94
CA LYS A 11 3.24 6.31 -5.33
C LYS A 11 4.51 5.60 -4.90
N ILE A 12 4.56 5.20 -3.63
CA ILE A 12 5.59 4.28 -3.14
C ILE A 12 4.96 2.89 -3.16
N HIS A 13 5.60 1.97 -3.86
CA HIS A 13 5.15 0.58 -3.98
C HIS A 13 6.10 -0.31 -3.20
N LEU A 14 5.54 -1.07 -2.26
CA LEU A 14 6.27 -1.98 -1.38
C LEU A 14 5.68 -3.38 -1.51
N THR A 15 6.53 -4.40 -1.44
CA THR A 15 6.17 -5.81 -1.65
C THR A 15 6.88 -6.67 -0.62
N GLN A 16 6.17 -7.62 0.00
CA GLN A 16 6.75 -8.60 0.91
C GLN A 16 5.95 -9.90 0.86
N GLY A 17 6.64 -11.00 0.52
CA GLY A 17 5.99 -12.29 0.26
C GLY A 17 4.86 -12.15 -0.77
N ASP A 18 3.67 -12.59 -0.38
CA ASP A 18 2.44 -12.54 -1.18
C ASP A 18 1.70 -11.20 -1.10
N TYR A 19 2.22 -10.19 -0.41
CA TYR A 19 1.48 -8.96 -0.13
C TYR A 19 2.16 -7.74 -0.76
N VAL A 20 1.32 -6.77 -1.08
CA VAL A 20 1.69 -5.47 -1.66
C VAL A 20 1.10 -4.38 -0.81
N ALA A 21 1.91 -3.38 -0.46
CA ALA A 21 1.44 -2.15 0.14
C ALA A 21 1.80 -0.94 -0.74
N ASP A 22 0.80 -0.12 -1.01
CA ASP A 22 0.90 1.03 -1.87
C ASP A 22 0.64 2.30 -1.08
N VAL A 23 1.64 3.16 -0.96
CA VAL A 23 1.48 4.49 -0.37
C VAL A 23 1.12 5.48 -1.47
N VAL A 24 -0.05 6.09 -1.38
CA VAL A 24 -0.60 7.00 -2.37
C VAL A 24 -0.81 8.38 -1.76
N VAL A 25 -0.39 9.42 -2.49
CA VAL A 25 -0.66 10.81 -2.10
C VAL A 25 -1.95 11.28 -2.74
N GLY A 26 -2.94 11.63 -1.92
CA GLY A 26 -4.15 12.32 -2.33
C GLY A 26 -3.83 13.73 -2.78
N GLN A 27 -4.27 14.08 -4.00
CA GLN A 27 -4.12 15.44 -4.54
C GLN A 27 -5.32 16.29 -4.12
N GLY A 28 -5.11 17.13 -3.10
CA GLY A 28 -6.06 18.14 -2.63
C GLY A 28 -5.32 19.33 -2.05
N ASP A 29 -6.04 20.34 -1.56
CA ASP A 29 -5.46 21.57 -0.99
C ASP A 29 -4.50 21.28 0.19
N HIS A 30 -4.68 20.14 0.84
CA HIS A 30 -3.74 19.58 1.82
C HIS A 30 -3.35 18.15 1.40
N PRO A 31 -2.05 17.84 1.27
CA PRO A 31 -1.61 16.50 0.91
C PRO A 31 -2.04 15.51 1.99
N THR A 32 -2.81 14.50 1.59
CA THR A 32 -3.23 13.41 2.47
C THR A 32 -2.57 12.14 2.00
N TYR A 33 -2.05 11.33 2.91
CA TYR A 33 -1.31 10.12 2.57
C TYR A 33 -2.16 8.91 2.94
N TYR A 34 -2.20 7.93 2.04
CA TYR A 34 -2.90 6.68 2.27
C TYR A 34 -1.92 5.55 2.08
N TYR A 35 -2.06 4.46 2.83
CA TYR A 35 -1.53 3.18 2.36
C TYR A 35 -2.67 2.20 2.09
N VAL A 36 -2.51 1.39 1.06
CA VAL A 36 -3.43 0.34 0.66
C VAL A 36 -2.66 -0.98 0.69
N LEU A 37 -3.13 -1.96 1.47
CA LEU A 37 -2.57 -3.30 1.51
C LEU A 37 -3.45 -4.27 0.72
N GLN A 38 -2.85 -5.08 -0.13
CA GLN A 38 -3.51 -6.09 -0.95
C GLN A 38 -2.67 -7.37 -1.01
N ARG A 39 -3.30 -8.50 -1.33
CA ARG A 39 -2.56 -9.68 -1.79
C ARG A 39 -2.10 -9.44 -3.22
N ASN A 40 -0.87 -9.82 -3.55
CA ASN A 40 -0.29 -9.70 -4.88
C ASN A 40 -1.16 -10.41 -5.92
N GLY A 41 -1.51 -9.71 -7.00
CA GLY A 41 -2.42 -10.21 -8.03
C GLY A 41 -3.91 -10.22 -7.65
N SER A 42 -4.28 -9.80 -6.43
CA SER A 42 -5.68 -9.61 -6.02
C SER A 42 -6.11 -8.14 -6.14
N ALA A 43 -7.40 -7.94 -6.41
CA ALA A 43 -8.04 -6.63 -6.31
C ALA A 43 -8.55 -6.34 -4.89
N ASP A 44 -8.55 -7.34 -4.01
CA ASP A 44 -9.09 -7.22 -2.66
C ASP A 44 -8.18 -6.37 -1.78
N VAL A 45 -8.76 -5.33 -1.17
CA VAL A 45 -8.10 -4.48 -0.19
C VAL A 45 -8.24 -5.11 1.19
N LEU A 46 -7.12 -5.46 1.79
CA LEU A 46 -7.05 -6.04 3.12
C LEU A 46 -7.04 -4.95 4.19
N GLU A 47 -6.33 -3.86 3.93
CA GLU A 47 -6.15 -2.76 4.87
C GLU A 47 -6.05 -1.43 4.10
N LEU A 48 -6.69 -0.39 4.62
CA LEU A 48 -6.64 0.96 4.07
C LEU A 48 -6.66 1.95 5.22
N GLU A 49 -5.61 2.76 5.32
CA GLU A 49 -5.50 3.77 6.35
C GLU A 49 -5.01 5.11 5.79
N ARG A 50 -5.37 6.17 6.52
CA ARG A 50 -5.06 7.56 6.19
C ARG A 50 -4.09 8.14 7.22
N TYR A 51 -3.14 8.93 6.74
CA TYR A 51 -2.12 9.61 7.52
C TYR A 51 -1.92 11.05 7.05
N ASP A 52 -1.43 11.87 7.98
CA ASP A 52 -1.12 13.28 7.72
C ASP A 52 0.29 13.47 7.13
N THR A 53 1.15 12.46 7.20
CA THR A 53 2.52 12.51 6.65
C THR A 53 2.83 11.27 5.82
N LEU A 54 3.71 11.45 4.81
CA LEU A 54 4.20 10.36 3.97
C LEU A 54 4.97 9.32 4.78
N GLU A 55 5.77 9.78 5.74
CA GLU A 55 6.60 8.96 6.61
C GLU A 55 5.74 7.98 7.42
N HIS A 56 4.71 8.48 8.12
CA HIS A 56 3.83 7.61 8.89
C HIS A 56 3.05 6.63 8.00
N ALA A 57 2.59 7.06 6.82
CA ALA A 57 1.91 6.17 5.88
C ALA A 57 2.84 5.04 5.41
N ARG A 58 4.11 5.37 5.16
CA ARG A 58 5.12 4.40 4.74
C ARG A 58 5.49 3.43 5.86
N GLU A 59 5.77 3.92 7.06
CA GLU A 59 6.07 3.05 8.19
C GLU A 59 4.90 2.10 8.51
N ALA A 60 3.66 2.60 8.41
CA ALA A 60 2.48 1.77 8.59
C ALA A 60 2.36 0.70 7.50
N ALA A 61 2.62 1.05 6.24
CA ALA A 61 2.67 0.10 5.13
C ALA A 61 3.72 -1.01 5.34
N GLU A 62 4.93 -0.64 5.78
CA GLU A 62 6.02 -1.59 6.08
C GLU A 62 5.63 -2.54 7.24
N ARG A 63 5.08 -2.01 8.33
CA ARG A 63 4.59 -2.83 9.46
C ARG A 63 3.42 -3.73 9.07
N ALA A 64 2.51 -3.25 8.21
CA ALA A 64 1.39 -4.06 7.72
C ALA A 64 1.90 -5.21 6.85
N LEU A 65 2.86 -4.95 5.96
CA LEU A 65 3.50 -6.00 5.16
C LEU A 65 4.15 -7.07 6.04
N GLU A 66 4.99 -6.67 7.01
CA GLU A 66 5.63 -7.60 7.94
C GLU A 66 4.60 -8.48 8.65
N ARG A 67 3.58 -7.87 9.26
CA ARG A 67 2.51 -8.57 9.98
C ARG A 67 1.76 -9.57 9.10
N TRP A 68 1.42 -9.20 7.87
CA TRP A 68 0.63 -10.05 6.98
C TRP A 68 1.46 -11.14 6.31
N SER A 69 2.73 -10.87 5.99
CA SER A 69 3.66 -11.88 5.50
C SER A 69 3.92 -12.97 6.55
N GLU A 70 4.21 -12.58 7.80
CA GLU A 70 4.44 -13.54 8.89
C GLU A 70 3.19 -14.40 9.19
N ASN A 71 2.01 -13.78 9.23
CA ASN A 71 0.76 -14.51 9.45
C ASN A 71 0.38 -15.43 8.27
N GLY A 72 0.71 -15.03 7.05
CA GLY A 72 0.52 -15.85 5.85
C GLY A 72 1.37 -17.12 5.89
N GLU A 73 2.65 -17.00 6.21
CA GLU A 73 3.57 -18.13 6.32
C GLU A 73 3.16 -19.12 7.43
N LEU A 74 2.61 -18.62 8.55
CA LEU A 74 2.10 -19.48 9.62
C LEU A 74 0.87 -20.30 9.20
N HIS A 75 0.01 -19.75 8.33
CA HIS A 75 -1.18 -20.45 7.86
C HIS A 75 -0.85 -21.54 6.83
N GLU A 76 0.14 -21.30 5.95
CA GLU A 76 0.58 -22.30 4.97
C GLU A 76 1.32 -23.49 5.60
N ARG A 77 2.01 -23.28 6.72
CA ARG A 77 2.68 -24.37 7.47
C ARG A 77 1.73 -25.25 8.28
N ALA A 78 0.50 -24.79 8.50
CA ALA A 78 -0.53 -25.51 9.25
C ALA A 78 -1.53 -26.24 8.32
N SER A 79 -1.38 -26.11 7.00
CA SER A 79 -2.18 -26.76 5.96
C SER A 79 -1.43 -27.92 5.32
#